data_AF-A0A3A4R5R1-F1
#
_entry.id   AF-A0A3A4R5R1-F1
#
_cell.length_a   1.000
_cell.length_b   1.000
_cell.length_c   1.000
_cell.angle_alpha   90.00
_cell.angle_beta   90.00
_cell.angle_gamma   90.00
#
_symmetry.space_group_name_H-M   'P 1'
#
loop_
_entity.id
_entity.type
_entity.pdbx_description
1 polymer ?
#
loop_
_entity_poly.entity_id
_entity_poly.type
_entity_poly.pdbx_seq_one_letter_code
_entity_poly.pdbx_strand_id
1 'polypeptide(L)'
;MVSQGRFRSENKAHLNLFCYSLLFIMMTLLTVTSYAADLSVSGTTMTIDSVRSQVQNSHASGSTTIDAANGSLFTPGSTVFIITMQGSNIGQYEFNTISSISSNTLTLQSPLTNSYDSNAQIIEITVYDNVVISNSGILTCSAWNGSTGGVLVIKAANLSVDSTSFIDTSTTGFLSETGPGAGTSTTSSYGGGGGAYGGDGGDGYGSRAGGTGYGLIHKPVCMGSGGGRNTTYNRYGGKGGGIVFIELTGTATINGVVRSNGQNSPDNYTYNGGAGAGGSIYISASAIAGTNAVSYMEVNGGSNNNTGYYGGGGGGGRIALHCPAGTYSYSGYFKAFGGS
;
A
#
# COMPACT_ATOMS: atom_id res chain seq x y z
N MET A 1 -60.42 -35.28 28.52
CA MET A 1 -60.09 -33.99 29.16
C MET A 1 -58.70 -34.09 29.76
N VAL A 2 -57.76 -33.33 29.19
CA VAL A 2 -56.55 -32.69 29.77
C VAL A 2 -55.78 -33.49 30.84
N SER A 3 -54.52 -33.90 30.64
CA SER A 3 -53.36 -33.00 30.59
C SER A 3 -52.11 -33.73 30.08
N GLN A 4 -51.40 -33.09 29.14
CA GLN A 4 -50.16 -33.55 28.54
C GLN A 4 -48.93 -33.03 29.32
N GLY A 5 -48.07 -33.94 29.80
CA GLY A 5 -46.72 -33.62 30.27
C GLY A 5 -45.74 -33.64 29.10
N ARG A 6 -45.44 -32.46 28.56
CA ARG A 6 -44.50 -32.24 27.45
C ARG A 6 -43.05 -32.30 27.97
N PHE A 7 -42.31 -33.35 27.62
CA PHE A 7 -40.84 -33.28 27.60
C PHE A 7 -40.44 -32.30 26.47
N ARG A 8 -39.87 -31.15 26.84
CA ARG A 8 -39.27 -30.23 25.87
C ARG A 8 -37.92 -30.78 25.41
N SER A 9 -37.79 -30.91 24.10
CA SER A 9 -36.55 -31.21 23.40
C SER A 9 -35.67 -29.96 23.32
N GLU A 10 -34.72 -29.84 24.24
CA GLU A 10 -33.58 -28.93 24.07
C GLU A 10 -32.52 -29.66 23.24
N ASN A 11 -32.62 -29.61 21.91
CA ASN A 11 -31.48 -29.90 21.00
C ASN A 11 -31.79 -29.59 19.53
N LYS A 12 -32.31 -28.39 19.22
CA LYS A 12 -32.46 -27.92 17.82
C LYS A 12 -32.11 -26.44 17.63
N ALA A 13 -31.17 -25.90 18.39
CA ALA A 13 -30.70 -24.52 18.24
C ALA A 13 -29.22 -24.37 17.88
N HIS A 14 -28.47 -25.46 17.67
CA HIS A 14 -27.04 -25.41 17.32
C HIS A 14 -26.70 -25.77 15.87
N LEU A 15 -27.70 -25.98 15.01
CA LEU A 15 -27.47 -26.42 13.62
C LEU A 15 -27.83 -25.38 12.54
N ASN A 16 -28.13 -24.13 12.91
CA ASN A 16 -28.42 -23.05 11.96
C ASN A 16 -27.42 -21.89 12.00
N LEU A 17 -26.34 -22.00 12.77
CA LEU A 17 -25.28 -20.97 12.84
C LEU A 17 -24.02 -21.32 12.03
N PHE A 18 -24.09 -22.38 11.21
CA PHE A 18 -22.99 -22.80 10.33
C PHE A 18 -23.27 -22.54 8.83
N CYS A 19 -24.40 -21.94 8.49
CA CYS A 19 -24.80 -21.69 7.10
C CYS A 19 -24.69 -20.21 6.66
N TYR A 20 -24.21 -19.31 7.54
CA TYR A 20 -24.01 -17.90 7.21
C TYR A 20 -22.54 -17.44 7.24
N SER A 21 -21.59 -18.27 7.71
CA SER A 21 -20.16 -17.94 7.72
C SER A 21 -19.39 -18.44 6.49
N LEU A 22 -20.03 -19.19 5.60
CA LEU A 22 -19.40 -19.71 4.37
C LEU A 22 -19.82 -18.95 3.10
N LEU A 23 -20.78 -18.00 3.21
CA LEU A 23 -21.30 -17.22 2.09
C LEU A 23 -20.67 -15.81 1.97
N PHE A 24 -19.54 -15.57 2.64
CA PHE A 24 -18.76 -14.31 2.54
C PHE A 24 -17.32 -14.51 2.03
N ILE A 25 -17.02 -15.71 1.51
CA ILE A 25 -15.77 -16.00 0.77
C ILE A 25 -16.10 -16.48 -0.65
N MET A 26 -17.13 -15.90 -1.27
CA MET A 26 -17.10 -15.69 -2.72
C MET A 26 -16.49 -14.31 -2.96
N MET A 27 -15.24 -14.16 -2.55
CA MET A 27 -14.35 -13.17 -3.14
C MET A 27 -14.31 -13.53 -4.62
N THR A 28 -14.75 -12.61 -5.46
CA THR A 28 -14.75 -12.68 -6.92
C THR A 28 -13.45 -13.36 -7.38
N LEU A 29 -13.55 -14.66 -7.65
CA LEU A 29 -12.53 -15.38 -8.40
C LEU A 29 -12.67 -14.84 -9.81
N LEU A 30 -12.04 -13.70 -10.07
CA LEU A 30 -11.73 -13.29 -11.42
C LEU A 30 -10.91 -14.45 -11.98
N THR A 31 -11.52 -15.29 -12.82
CA THR A 31 -10.81 -16.31 -13.57
C THR A 31 -9.78 -15.57 -14.40
N VAL A 32 -8.51 -15.60 -13.98
CA VAL A 32 -7.39 -15.10 -14.77
C VAL A 32 -7.38 -15.94 -16.03
N THR A 33 -7.90 -15.40 -17.13
CA THR A 33 -8.06 -16.13 -18.40
C THR A 33 -6.74 -16.29 -19.15
N SER A 34 -5.69 -15.58 -18.74
CA SER A 34 -4.30 -15.82 -19.16
C SER A 34 -3.34 -15.08 -18.24
N TYR A 35 -2.32 -15.77 -17.73
CA TYR A 35 -1.12 -15.11 -17.24
C TYR A 35 -0.34 -14.55 -18.44
N ALA A 36 0.34 -13.42 -18.23
CA ALA A 36 1.42 -12.98 -19.08
C ALA A 36 2.68 -13.82 -18.80
N ALA A 37 3.64 -13.76 -19.73
CA ALA A 37 4.95 -14.38 -19.56
C ALA A 37 5.67 -13.91 -18.27
N ASP A 38 6.68 -14.66 -17.85
CA ASP A 38 7.48 -14.35 -16.67
C ASP A 38 8.08 -12.93 -16.68
N LEU A 39 8.16 -12.31 -15.50
CA LEU A 39 8.93 -11.10 -15.25
C LEU A 39 10.25 -11.45 -14.57
N SER A 40 11.37 -11.03 -15.15
CA SER A 40 12.70 -11.19 -14.56
C SER A 40 13.40 -9.84 -14.38
N VAL A 41 13.76 -9.51 -13.14
CA VAL A 41 14.52 -8.31 -12.76
C VAL A 41 15.88 -8.75 -12.25
N SER A 42 16.93 -8.57 -13.05
CA SER A 42 18.29 -9.03 -12.71
C SER A 42 19.31 -7.92 -12.90
N GLY A 43 20.07 -7.58 -11.85
CA GLY A 43 21.17 -6.59 -11.93
C GLY A 43 20.75 -5.17 -12.29
N THR A 44 19.46 -4.84 -12.16
CA THR A 44 18.89 -3.55 -12.56
C THR A 44 17.75 -3.12 -11.64
N THR A 45 17.41 -1.83 -11.70
CA THR A 45 16.20 -1.28 -11.11
C THR A 45 15.10 -1.20 -12.16
N MET A 46 13.90 -1.70 -11.84
CA MET A 46 12.75 -1.71 -12.75
C MET A 46 11.49 -1.16 -12.08
N THR A 47 10.69 -0.43 -12.85
CA THR A 47 9.32 -0.02 -12.51
C THR A 47 8.32 -0.72 -13.43
N ILE A 48 7.16 -1.12 -12.90
CA ILE A 48 6.09 -1.80 -13.67
C ILE A 48 4.75 -1.02 -13.70
N ASP A 49 4.75 0.24 -13.25
CA ASP A 49 3.57 1.10 -13.13
C ASP A 49 3.57 2.25 -14.16
N SER A 50 4.14 2.03 -15.35
CA SER A 50 4.33 3.07 -16.37
C SER A 50 3.01 3.65 -16.91
N VAL A 51 1.94 2.85 -16.92
CA VAL A 51 0.60 3.28 -17.34
C VAL A 51 -0.27 3.53 -16.10
N ARG A 52 -0.49 4.81 -15.81
CA ARG A 52 -1.30 5.27 -14.68
C ARG A 52 -1.94 6.63 -14.95
N SER A 53 -3.10 6.88 -14.37
CA SER A 53 -3.82 8.15 -14.51
C SER A 53 -4.66 8.47 -13.27
N GLN A 54 -4.80 9.75 -12.94
CA GLN A 54 -5.69 10.17 -11.86
C GLN A 54 -7.14 9.98 -12.31
N VAL A 55 -8.01 9.55 -11.40
CA VAL A 55 -9.47 9.56 -11.64
C VAL A 55 -9.94 11.01 -11.76
N GLN A 56 -10.91 11.26 -12.64
CA GLN A 56 -11.61 12.53 -12.77
C GLN A 56 -13.08 12.34 -12.41
N ASN A 57 -13.75 13.43 -12.03
CA ASN A 57 -15.15 13.41 -11.62
C ASN A 57 -15.44 12.45 -10.46
N SER A 58 -16.71 12.30 -10.10
CA SER A 58 -17.15 11.32 -9.11
C SER A 58 -17.91 10.19 -9.80
N HIS A 59 -17.53 8.95 -9.48
CA HIS A 59 -18.15 7.73 -9.98
C HIS A 59 -18.67 6.94 -8.80
N ALA A 60 -19.98 6.70 -8.77
CA ALA A 60 -20.61 5.92 -7.71
C ALA A 60 -20.35 4.41 -7.91
N SER A 61 -20.39 3.66 -6.81
CA SER A 61 -20.58 2.20 -6.85
C SER A 61 -21.73 1.84 -7.79
N GLY A 62 -21.56 0.81 -8.60
CA GLY A 62 -22.49 0.37 -9.64
C GLY A 62 -22.29 1.06 -10.99
N SER A 63 -21.48 2.12 -11.08
CA SER A 63 -21.09 2.70 -12.38
C SER A 63 -20.30 1.69 -13.21
N THR A 64 -20.54 1.64 -14.51
CA THR A 64 -19.76 0.84 -15.46
C THR A 64 -18.66 1.64 -16.15
N THR A 65 -18.53 2.93 -15.82
CA THR A 65 -17.51 3.81 -16.36
C THR A 65 -16.71 4.51 -15.26
N ILE A 66 -15.46 4.82 -15.58
CA ILE A 66 -14.58 5.66 -14.77
C ILE A 66 -13.78 6.59 -15.70
N ASP A 67 -13.67 7.87 -15.34
CA ASP A 67 -12.95 8.86 -16.13
C ASP A 67 -11.50 8.95 -15.66
N ALA A 68 -10.55 8.78 -16.58
CA ALA A 68 -9.14 9.05 -16.35
C ALA A 68 -8.77 10.46 -16.80
N ALA A 69 -7.75 11.06 -16.17
CA ALA A 69 -7.16 12.31 -16.66
C ALA A 69 -6.59 12.16 -18.08
N ASN A 70 -6.10 10.97 -18.41
CA ASN A 70 -5.62 10.61 -19.75
C ASN A 70 -5.98 9.15 -20.05
N GLY A 71 -7.08 8.94 -20.77
CA GLY A 71 -7.54 7.61 -21.17
C GLY A 71 -6.70 6.97 -22.28
N SER A 72 -5.96 7.77 -23.06
CA SER A 72 -5.15 7.27 -24.18
C SER A 72 -3.93 6.44 -23.77
N LEU A 73 -3.59 6.43 -22.46
CA LEU A 73 -2.51 5.61 -21.92
C LEU A 73 -2.89 4.12 -21.82
N PHE A 74 -4.19 3.82 -21.77
CA PHE A 74 -4.70 2.48 -21.50
C PHE A 74 -5.13 1.77 -22.78
N THR A 75 -5.22 0.45 -22.70
CA THR A 75 -5.67 -0.40 -23.80
C THR A 75 -6.92 -1.20 -23.40
N PRO A 76 -7.96 -1.32 -24.26
CA PRO A 76 -9.06 -2.25 -24.01
C PRO A 76 -8.55 -3.67 -23.82
N GLY A 77 -9.10 -4.39 -22.85
CA GLY A 77 -8.67 -5.71 -22.43
C GLY A 77 -7.64 -5.70 -21.29
N SER A 78 -6.99 -4.56 -21.00
CA SER A 78 -6.05 -4.47 -19.89
C SER A 78 -6.76 -4.51 -18.54
N THR A 79 -6.12 -5.19 -17.57
CA THR A 79 -6.54 -5.17 -16.16
C THR A 79 -6.02 -3.90 -15.49
N VAL A 80 -6.84 -3.27 -14.67
CA VAL A 80 -6.50 -2.07 -13.91
C VAL A 80 -6.70 -2.30 -12.41
N PHE A 81 -5.85 -1.64 -11.63
CA PHE A 81 -5.99 -1.44 -10.20
C PHE A 81 -6.45 0.00 -9.96
N ILE A 82 -7.64 0.15 -9.38
CA ILE A 82 -8.20 1.46 -9.03
C ILE A 82 -8.07 1.58 -7.52
N ILE A 83 -7.44 2.64 -7.04
CA ILE A 83 -7.19 2.83 -5.61
C ILE A 83 -7.35 4.29 -5.19
N THR A 84 -8.10 4.50 -4.11
CA THR A 84 -8.26 5.80 -3.46
C THR A 84 -7.03 6.12 -2.62
N MET A 85 -6.31 7.16 -3.01
CA MET A 85 -5.06 7.55 -2.36
C MET A 85 -5.27 8.53 -1.21
N GLN A 86 -6.32 9.35 -1.27
CA GLN A 86 -6.58 10.42 -0.29
C GLN A 86 -8.08 10.49 0.06
N GLY A 87 -8.45 11.34 1.02
CA GLY A 87 -9.84 11.51 1.44
C GLY A 87 -10.35 10.43 2.40
N SER A 88 -11.66 10.41 2.64
CA SER A 88 -12.29 9.58 3.67
C SER A 88 -12.21 8.07 3.40
N ASN A 89 -12.08 7.67 2.13
CA ASN A 89 -12.04 6.28 1.69
C ASN A 89 -10.63 5.82 1.32
N ILE A 90 -9.58 6.43 1.90
CA ILE A 90 -8.19 6.06 1.60
C ILE A 90 -7.94 4.56 1.77
N GLY A 91 -7.25 3.96 0.80
CA GLY A 91 -6.93 2.54 0.77
C GLY A 91 -8.08 1.65 0.31
N GLN A 92 -9.22 2.22 -0.08
CA GLN A 92 -10.23 1.50 -0.85
C GLN A 92 -9.71 1.22 -2.25
N TYR A 93 -9.85 -0.02 -2.72
CA TYR A 93 -9.38 -0.42 -4.04
C TYR A 93 -10.25 -1.51 -4.66
N GLU A 94 -10.13 -1.68 -5.98
CA GLU A 94 -10.61 -2.85 -6.71
C GLU A 94 -9.81 -3.12 -7.99
N PHE A 95 -9.95 -4.33 -8.51
CA PHE A 95 -9.44 -4.72 -9.82
C PHE A 95 -10.59 -4.78 -10.82
N ASN A 96 -10.35 -4.32 -12.05
CA ASN A 96 -11.33 -4.43 -13.13
C ASN A 96 -10.61 -4.57 -14.47
N THR A 97 -11.35 -4.85 -15.54
CA THR A 97 -10.80 -4.93 -16.90
C THR A 97 -11.49 -3.91 -17.78
N ILE A 98 -10.73 -3.22 -18.61
CA ILE A 98 -11.27 -2.23 -19.53
C ILE A 98 -11.97 -2.96 -20.68
N SER A 99 -13.24 -2.68 -20.91
CA SER A 99 -14.03 -3.19 -22.03
C SER A 99 -13.83 -2.34 -23.29
N SER A 100 -13.90 -1.01 -23.13
CA SER A 100 -13.70 -0.06 -24.22
C SER A 100 -13.26 1.29 -23.67
N ILE A 101 -12.71 2.15 -24.53
CA ILE A 101 -12.27 3.50 -24.18
C ILE A 101 -12.89 4.49 -25.16
N SER A 102 -13.48 5.56 -24.63
CA SER A 102 -13.98 6.69 -25.41
C SER A 102 -13.37 7.97 -24.86
N SER A 103 -12.36 8.50 -25.55
CA SER A 103 -11.50 9.59 -25.06
C SER A 103 -10.89 9.27 -23.68
N ASN A 104 -11.40 9.92 -22.63
CA ASN A 104 -10.91 9.79 -21.26
C ASN A 104 -11.78 8.86 -20.40
N THR A 105 -12.93 8.41 -20.91
CA THR A 105 -13.84 7.53 -20.19
C THR A 105 -13.50 6.08 -20.51
N LEU A 106 -13.14 5.32 -19.49
CA LEU A 106 -12.93 3.88 -19.56
C LEU A 106 -14.25 3.18 -19.19
N THR A 107 -14.75 2.35 -20.09
CA THR A 107 -15.86 1.43 -19.79
C THR A 107 -15.28 0.14 -19.23
N LEU A 108 -15.79 -0.31 -18.10
CA LEU A 108 -15.31 -1.47 -17.35
C LEU A 108 -16.16 -2.71 -17.65
N GLN A 109 -15.54 -3.89 -17.57
CA GLN A 109 -16.24 -5.16 -17.78
C GLN A 109 -17.21 -5.50 -16.63
N SER A 110 -16.88 -5.10 -15.41
CA SER A 110 -17.76 -5.22 -14.25
C SER A 110 -18.12 -3.83 -13.72
N PRO A 111 -19.33 -3.60 -13.17
CA PRO A 111 -19.65 -2.39 -12.45
C PRO A 111 -18.69 -2.18 -11.27
N LEU A 112 -18.40 -0.92 -10.94
CA LEU A 112 -17.58 -0.57 -9.78
C LEU A 112 -18.22 -1.10 -8.50
N THR A 113 -17.43 -1.75 -7.66
CA THR A 113 -17.90 -2.17 -6.33
C THR A 113 -17.88 -1.01 -5.33
N ASN A 114 -17.00 -0.04 -5.57
CA ASN A 114 -16.87 1.12 -4.71
C ASN A 114 -17.05 2.44 -5.47
N SER A 115 -17.20 3.53 -4.71
CA SER A 115 -17.23 4.88 -5.27
C SER A 115 -15.82 5.49 -5.33
N TYR A 116 -15.49 6.17 -6.41
CA TYR A 116 -14.21 6.86 -6.60
C TYR A 116 -14.42 8.32 -7.02
N ASP A 117 -13.45 9.15 -6.66
CA ASP A 117 -13.37 10.55 -7.06
C ASP A 117 -11.91 10.91 -7.42
N SER A 118 -11.61 12.20 -7.56
CA SER A 118 -10.28 12.69 -7.92
C SER A 118 -9.18 12.39 -6.88
N ASN A 119 -9.50 11.82 -5.72
CA ASN A 119 -8.49 11.31 -4.79
C ASN A 119 -7.95 9.93 -5.19
N ALA A 120 -8.50 9.30 -6.23
CA ALA A 120 -8.09 7.98 -6.70
C ALA A 120 -7.18 8.05 -7.93
N GLN A 121 -6.46 6.95 -8.15
CA GLN A 121 -5.71 6.70 -9.38
C GLN A 121 -6.07 5.33 -9.97
N ILE A 122 -5.86 5.21 -11.27
CA ILE A 122 -6.01 4.00 -12.06
C ILE A 122 -4.62 3.61 -12.53
N ILE A 123 -4.22 2.37 -12.29
CA ILE A 123 -2.92 1.82 -12.69
C ILE A 123 -3.19 0.58 -13.54
N GLU A 124 -2.66 0.51 -14.75
CA GLU A 124 -2.69 -0.73 -15.53
C GLU A 124 -1.74 -1.74 -14.90
N ILE A 125 -2.19 -2.99 -14.77
CA ILE A 125 -1.39 -4.06 -14.17
C ILE A 125 -1.32 -5.26 -15.10
N THR A 126 -0.20 -5.97 -15.02
CA THR A 126 0.00 -7.27 -15.66
C THR A 126 -0.10 -8.37 -14.62
N VAL A 127 -0.71 -9.50 -14.98
CA VAL A 127 -0.78 -10.71 -14.15
C VAL A 127 0.24 -11.71 -14.68
N TYR A 128 1.32 -11.98 -13.96
CA TYR A 128 2.46 -12.77 -14.46
C TYR A 128 2.39 -14.25 -14.06
N ASP A 129 2.99 -15.16 -14.83
CA ASP A 129 3.22 -16.52 -14.34
C ASP A 129 4.19 -16.49 -13.15
N ASN A 130 5.44 -16.09 -13.38
CA ASN A 130 6.43 -15.94 -12.33
C ASN A 130 7.06 -14.55 -12.33
N VAL A 131 7.33 -14.03 -11.13
CA VAL A 131 8.16 -12.84 -10.93
C VAL A 131 9.43 -13.26 -10.22
N VAL A 132 10.58 -13.04 -10.86
CA VAL A 132 11.90 -13.39 -10.32
C VAL A 132 12.75 -12.13 -10.22
N ILE A 133 13.20 -11.82 -9.00
CA ILE A 133 14.13 -10.73 -8.72
C ILE A 133 15.43 -11.35 -8.24
N SER A 134 16.50 -11.16 -8.99
CA SER A 134 17.79 -11.81 -8.74
C SER A 134 18.99 -10.90 -9.00
N ASN A 135 20.19 -11.33 -8.58
CA ASN A 135 21.47 -10.68 -8.88
C ASN A 135 21.46 -9.16 -8.60
N SER A 136 21.11 -8.76 -7.39
CA SER A 136 20.96 -7.34 -7.02
C SER A 136 19.89 -6.56 -7.81
N GLY A 137 18.93 -7.26 -8.41
CA GLY A 137 17.75 -6.65 -9.01
C GLY A 137 16.89 -5.93 -7.98
N ILE A 138 16.31 -4.80 -8.39
CA ILE A 138 15.42 -3.96 -7.56
C ILE A 138 14.12 -3.74 -8.33
N LEU A 139 13.00 -4.21 -7.78
CA LEU A 139 11.67 -3.87 -8.28
C LEU A 139 11.08 -2.73 -7.44
N THR A 140 10.64 -1.66 -8.09
CA THR A 140 10.11 -0.45 -7.47
C THR A 140 8.91 0.10 -8.25
N CYS A 141 8.37 1.24 -7.83
CA CYS A 141 7.31 1.98 -8.51
C CYS A 141 7.73 3.41 -8.80
N SER A 142 7.00 4.09 -9.67
CA SER A 142 7.13 5.53 -9.84
C SER A 142 6.77 6.23 -8.53
N ALA A 143 7.50 7.28 -8.16
CA ALA A 143 7.18 8.06 -6.96
C ALA A 143 5.90 8.88 -7.14
N TRP A 144 5.18 9.12 -6.04
CA TRP A 144 4.02 10.00 -6.00
C TRP A 144 4.38 11.40 -6.50
N ASN A 145 3.63 11.89 -7.48
CA ASN A 145 3.85 13.20 -8.09
C ASN A 145 2.83 14.28 -7.65
N GLY A 146 1.92 13.95 -6.72
CA GLY A 146 0.79 14.79 -6.33
C GLY A 146 -0.57 14.28 -6.84
N SER A 147 -0.57 13.44 -7.88
CA SER A 147 -1.78 12.88 -8.50
C SER A 147 -1.73 11.37 -8.71
N THR A 148 -0.57 10.81 -9.08
CA THR A 148 -0.36 9.38 -9.34
C THR A 148 1.02 8.92 -8.87
N GLY A 149 1.21 7.60 -8.76
CA GLY A 149 2.45 6.94 -8.31
C GLY A 149 2.37 6.40 -6.88
N GLY A 150 3.52 5.96 -6.37
CA GLY A 150 3.70 5.45 -5.01
C GLY A 150 3.09 4.07 -4.74
N VAL A 151 2.73 3.33 -5.79
CA VAL A 151 2.07 2.02 -5.69
C VAL A 151 2.78 1.01 -6.58
N LEU A 152 3.26 -0.08 -5.97
CA LEU A 152 3.74 -1.27 -6.66
C LEU A 152 2.72 -2.39 -6.49
N VAL A 153 2.16 -2.89 -7.59
CA VAL A 153 1.22 -4.02 -7.60
C VAL A 153 1.86 -5.20 -8.31
N ILE A 154 1.97 -6.33 -7.61
CA ILE A 154 2.44 -7.60 -8.17
C ILE A 154 1.28 -8.59 -8.08
N LYS A 155 0.76 -8.99 -9.24
CA LYS A 155 -0.14 -10.15 -9.35
C LYS A 155 0.58 -11.24 -10.14
N ALA A 156 0.75 -12.42 -9.55
CA ALA A 156 1.42 -13.51 -10.24
C ALA A 156 1.01 -14.90 -9.73
N ALA A 157 1.47 -15.98 -10.38
CA ALA A 157 1.42 -17.30 -9.76
C ALA A 157 2.49 -17.41 -8.67
N ASN A 158 3.76 -17.13 -8.97
CA ASN A 158 4.84 -17.20 -7.99
C ASN A 158 5.71 -15.94 -7.97
N LEU A 159 6.31 -15.67 -6.82
CA LEU A 159 7.31 -14.64 -6.63
C LEU A 159 8.57 -15.26 -6.00
N SER A 160 9.74 -14.94 -6.54
CA SER A 160 11.04 -15.27 -5.95
C SER A 160 11.91 -14.02 -5.85
N VAL A 161 12.37 -13.71 -4.64
CA VAL A 161 13.35 -12.65 -4.38
C VAL A 161 14.59 -13.29 -3.78
N ASP A 162 15.71 -13.29 -4.50
CA ASP A 162 16.96 -13.87 -4.00
C ASP A 162 17.57 -13.03 -2.87
N SER A 163 18.57 -13.57 -2.18
CA SER A 163 19.19 -12.93 -1.01
C SER A 163 19.93 -11.62 -1.28
N THR A 164 20.17 -11.29 -2.54
CA THR A 164 20.85 -10.05 -2.98
C THR A 164 19.88 -9.00 -3.50
N SER A 165 18.60 -9.36 -3.66
CA SER A 165 17.61 -8.57 -4.38
C SER A 165 16.60 -7.87 -3.47
N PHE A 166 15.93 -6.87 -4.06
CA PHE A 166 15.06 -5.95 -3.33
C PHE A 166 13.72 -5.75 -4.03
N ILE A 167 12.66 -5.69 -3.24
CA ILE A 167 11.45 -4.93 -3.57
C ILE A 167 11.52 -3.67 -2.72
N ASP A 168 11.52 -2.49 -3.34
CA ASP A 168 11.80 -1.25 -2.62
C ASP A 168 10.90 -0.10 -3.10
N THR A 169 9.98 0.34 -2.26
CA THR A 169 9.16 1.53 -2.46
C THR A 169 9.46 2.60 -1.40
N SER A 170 10.67 2.62 -0.85
CA SER A 170 11.07 3.64 0.12
C SER A 170 11.06 5.02 -0.54
N THR A 171 10.55 6.03 0.17
CA THR A 171 10.50 7.43 -0.29
C THR A 171 9.66 7.70 -1.55
N THR A 172 8.84 6.74 -1.99
CA THR A 172 7.95 6.87 -3.16
C THR A 172 6.53 7.33 -2.81
N GLY A 173 6.20 7.44 -1.51
CA GLY A 173 4.90 7.85 -0.99
C GLY A 173 4.67 9.37 -1.01
N PHE A 174 3.79 9.86 -0.13
CA PHE A 174 3.39 11.28 -0.14
C PHE A 174 4.57 12.23 -0.01
N LEU A 175 4.46 13.37 -0.70
CA LEU A 175 5.45 14.44 -0.65
C LEU A 175 5.43 15.15 0.70
N SER A 176 6.48 15.93 0.98
CA SER A 176 6.53 16.87 2.11
C SER A 176 5.22 17.65 2.24
N GLU A 177 4.73 17.82 3.46
CA GLU A 177 3.50 18.57 3.79
C GLU A 177 2.20 17.95 3.23
N THR A 178 2.25 16.74 2.65
CA THR A 178 1.09 16.08 2.04
C THR A 178 0.81 14.70 2.63
N GLY A 179 -0.41 14.22 2.40
CA GLY A 179 -0.91 12.96 2.93
C GLY A 179 -1.84 13.16 4.14
N PRO A 180 -2.71 12.17 4.46
CA PRO A 180 -3.71 12.32 5.53
C PRO A 180 -3.15 12.54 6.93
N GLY A 181 -1.92 12.06 7.15
CA GLY A 181 -1.17 12.23 8.40
C GLY A 181 0.07 13.08 8.18
N ALA A 182 -0.01 14.14 7.37
CA ALA A 182 1.11 15.05 7.17
C ALA A 182 1.51 15.71 8.50
N GLY A 183 2.82 15.82 8.74
CA GLY A 183 3.32 16.54 9.91
C GLY A 183 3.10 18.05 9.81
N THR A 184 2.99 18.74 10.94
CA THR A 184 2.73 20.18 10.97
C THR A 184 3.92 20.99 10.46
N SER A 185 3.72 21.79 9.42
CA SER A 185 4.68 22.78 8.94
C SER A 185 4.79 23.98 9.88
N THR A 186 5.89 24.73 9.80
CA THR A 186 6.15 25.87 10.68
C THR A 186 6.86 27.02 9.98
N THR A 187 6.52 28.25 10.40
CA THR A 187 7.11 29.52 9.94
C THR A 187 8.05 30.15 10.97
N SER A 188 8.52 29.36 11.93
CA SER A 188 9.47 29.80 12.97
C SER A 188 10.78 29.04 12.85
N SER A 189 11.79 29.46 13.60
CA SER A 189 13.12 28.83 13.59
C SER A 189 13.17 27.49 14.31
N TYR A 190 12.17 26.60 14.20
CA TYR A 190 12.30 25.22 14.70
C TYR A 190 11.73 24.19 13.71
N GLY A 191 12.05 22.91 13.83
CA GLY A 191 11.71 21.89 12.82
C GLY A 191 10.24 21.44 12.75
N GLY A 192 9.79 20.97 11.60
CA GLY A 192 8.39 20.53 11.41
C GLY A 192 8.05 19.21 12.13
N GLY A 193 6.76 18.90 12.30
CA GLY A 193 6.32 17.59 12.80
C GLY A 193 6.59 16.47 11.81
N GLY A 194 6.77 15.24 12.29
CA GLY A 194 6.94 14.05 11.45
C GLY A 194 5.64 13.64 10.76
N GLY A 195 5.75 13.05 9.58
CA GLY A 195 4.61 12.43 8.89
C GLY A 195 4.17 11.15 9.58
N ALA A 196 2.94 10.72 9.35
CA ALA A 196 2.35 9.53 9.96
C ALA A 196 1.83 8.52 8.92
N TYR A 197 1.80 7.26 9.35
CA TYR A 197 1.04 6.13 8.80
C TYR A 197 1.35 4.95 9.70
N GLY A 198 0.37 4.09 9.99
CA GLY A 198 0.56 2.98 10.92
C GLY A 198 0.56 3.43 12.39
N GLY A 199 1.58 4.18 12.77
CA GLY A 199 1.68 4.97 14.00
C GLY A 199 1.72 6.48 13.74
N ASP A 200 1.60 7.26 14.82
CA ASP A 200 1.69 8.72 14.79
C ASP A 200 3.13 9.18 14.46
N GLY A 201 3.23 10.36 13.84
CA GLY A 201 4.51 11.05 13.66
C GLY A 201 4.96 11.70 14.97
N GLY A 202 6.27 11.84 15.15
CA GLY A 202 6.85 12.55 16.29
C GLY A 202 6.66 14.06 16.16
N ASP A 203 6.54 14.73 17.31
CA ASP A 203 6.49 16.19 17.35
C ASP A 203 7.86 16.80 17.02
N GLY A 204 7.86 17.85 16.20
CA GLY A 204 9.01 18.72 16.03
C GLY A 204 9.21 19.63 17.24
N TYR A 205 10.41 20.20 17.37
CA TYR A 205 10.79 21.08 18.48
C TYR A 205 9.76 22.19 18.74
N GLY A 206 9.47 22.51 20.00
CA GLY A 206 8.44 23.53 20.31
C GLY A 206 7.01 23.05 20.01
N SER A 207 6.77 21.74 20.13
CA SER A 207 5.45 21.11 20.03
C SER A 207 4.76 21.27 18.68
N ARG A 208 5.53 21.14 17.59
CA ARG A 208 4.96 21.11 16.24
C ARG A 208 4.42 19.71 16.01
N ALA A 209 3.11 19.58 16.11
CA ALA A 209 2.44 18.29 16.11
C ALA A 209 2.88 17.42 14.91
N GLY A 210 3.28 16.19 15.21
CA GLY A 210 3.36 15.14 14.20
C GLY A 210 1.98 14.82 13.61
N GLY A 211 1.97 14.07 12.51
CA GLY A 211 0.73 13.59 11.93
C GLY A 211 0.06 12.52 12.79
N THR A 212 -1.25 12.36 12.61
CA THR A 212 -2.01 11.23 13.20
C THR A 212 -1.98 10.02 12.26
N GLY A 213 -1.79 8.83 12.82
CA GLY A 213 -1.84 7.57 12.10
C GLY A 213 -3.21 7.31 11.45
N TYR A 214 -3.20 6.64 10.29
CA TYR A 214 -4.40 6.32 9.53
C TYR A 214 -4.31 4.95 8.85
N GLY A 215 -5.39 4.56 8.17
CA GLY A 215 -5.51 3.33 7.40
C GLY A 215 -5.94 2.12 8.23
N LEU A 216 -6.25 1.03 7.52
CA LEU A 216 -6.76 -0.21 8.12
C LEU A 216 -5.63 -1.13 8.57
N ILE A 217 -5.85 -1.88 9.66
CA ILE A 217 -4.84 -2.78 10.23
C ILE A 217 -4.75 -4.07 9.39
N HIS A 218 -5.89 -4.62 8.96
CA HIS A 218 -5.97 -5.95 8.36
C HIS A 218 -5.64 -6.01 6.86
N LYS A 219 -5.69 -4.87 6.15
CA LYS A 219 -5.31 -4.74 4.74
C LYS A 219 -4.62 -3.38 4.53
N PRO A 220 -3.36 -3.24 4.95
CA PRO A 220 -2.63 -1.98 4.85
C PRO A 220 -2.27 -1.70 3.40
N VAL A 221 -2.95 -0.74 2.78
CA VAL A 221 -2.74 -0.33 1.39
C VAL A 221 -2.76 1.20 1.28
N CYS A 222 -2.03 1.85 2.18
CA CYS A 222 -1.84 3.29 2.12
C CYS A 222 -0.34 3.62 2.08
N MET A 223 0.00 4.71 1.38
CA MET A 223 1.34 5.28 1.44
C MET A 223 1.57 5.95 2.80
N GLY A 224 2.82 6.12 3.20
CA GLY A 224 3.22 6.98 4.31
C GLY A 224 3.02 8.46 3.97
N SER A 225 2.63 9.28 4.94
CA SER A 225 2.54 10.74 4.79
C SER A 225 3.92 11.41 4.86
N GLY A 226 4.04 12.59 4.25
CA GLY A 226 5.25 13.40 4.33
C GLY A 226 5.35 14.18 5.65
N GLY A 227 6.57 14.52 6.04
CA GLY A 227 6.84 15.39 7.18
C GLY A 227 6.52 16.86 6.90
N GLY A 228 6.33 17.62 7.97
CA GLY A 228 6.10 19.06 7.92
C GLY A 228 7.36 19.84 7.55
N ARG A 229 7.19 20.97 6.86
CA ARG A 229 8.27 21.83 6.38
C ARG A 229 8.63 22.91 7.40
N ASN A 230 9.90 23.29 7.44
CA ASN A 230 10.28 24.60 7.96
C ASN A 230 10.25 25.62 6.81
N THR A 231 9.23 26.47 6.80
CA THR A 231 9.00 27.43 5.72
C THR A 231 10.01 28.57 5.74
N THR A 232 10.43 29.02 6.92
CA THR A 232 11.38 30.13 7.12
C THR A 232 12.72 29.88 6.44
N TYR A 233 13.22 28.64 6.53
CA TYR A 233 14.50 28.24 5.95
C TYR A 233 14.34 27.39 4.69
N ASN A 234 13.13 27.28 4.15
CA ASN A 234 12.82 26.48 2.96
C ASN A 234 13.30 25.01 3.06
N ARG A 235 13.11 24.39 4.23
CA ARG A 235 13.53 23.01 4.52
C ARG A 235 12.35 22.07 4.48
N TYR A 236 12.19 21.36 3.37
CA TYR A 236 11.12 20.39 3.18
C TYR A 236 11.25 19.23 4.17
N GLY A 237 10.10 18.66 4.54
CA GLY A 237 10.06 17.40 5.26
C GLY A 237 10.40 16.21 4.35
N GLY A 238 10.64 15.07 4.98
CA GLY A 238 10.85 13.81 4.28
C GLY A 238 9.56 13.32 3.62
N LYS A 239 9.68 12.66 2.46
CA LYS A 239 8.57 11.95 1.79
C LYS A 239 8.24 10.65 2.52
N GLY A 240 7.00 10.19 2.44
CA GLY A 240 6.63 8.88 2.98
C GLY A 240 7.06 7.70 2.11
N GLY A 241 6.94 6.48 2.63
CA GLY A 241 7.08 5.24 1.87
C GLY A 241 5.85 4.93 1.00
N GLY A 242 6.03 4.22 -0.11
CA GLY A 242 4.96 3.78 -0.99
C GLY A 242 4.20 2.54 -0.52
N ILE A 243 3.46 1.92 -1.45
CA ILE A 243 2.71 0.68 -1.23
C ILE A 243 3.41 -0.46 -1.97
N VAL A 244 3.66 -1.56 -1.28
CA VAL A 244 3.97 -2.87 -1.87
C VAL A 244 2.73 -3.74 -1.72
N PHE A 245 2.04 -4.01 -2.83
CA PHE A 245 0.84 -4.85 -2.87
C PHE A 245 1.14 -6.12 -3.69
N ILE A 246 1.06 -7.29 -3.05
CA ILE A 246 1.38 -8.57 -3.68
C ILE A 246 0.21 -9.53 -3.49
N GLU A 247 -0.36 -10.02 -4.60
CA GLU A 247 -1.37 -11.07 -4.60
C GLU A 247 -0.93 -12.22 -5.51
N LEU A 248 -0.67 -13.37 -4.91
CA LEU A 248 -0.20 -14.57 -5.59
C LEU A 248 -1.21 -15.71 -5.48
N THR A 249 -1.36 -16.47 -6.56
CA THR A 249 -2.12 -17.73 -6.53
C THR A 249 -1.28 -18.90 -6.03
N GLY A 250 0.06 -18.79 -6.09
CA GLY A 250 1.05 -19.76 -5.64
C GLY A 250 1.89 -19.23 -4.47
N THR A 251 3.22 -19.36 -4.57
CA THR A 251 4.15 -19.14 -3.45
C THR A 251 4.91 -17.82 -3.56
N ALA A 252 5.01 -17.08 -2.46
CA ALA A 252 6.00 -16.04 -2.27
C ALA A 252 7.26 -16.62 -1.60
N THR A 253 8.38 -16.72 -2.33
CA THR A 253 9.68 -17.11 -1.78
C THR A 253 10.56 -15.86 -1.64
N ILE A 254 10.75 -15.39 -0.41
CA ILE A 254 11.45 -14.13 -0.13
C ILE A 254 12.70 -14.45 0.68
N ASN A 255 13.86 -14.42 0.03
CA ASN A 255 15.17 -14.53 0.68
C ASN A 255 15.91 -13.18 0.72
N GLY A 256 15.44 -12.19 -0.03
CA GLY A 256 15.97 -10.82 -0.07
C GLY A 256 15.24 -9.86 0.87
N VAL A 257 15.15 -8.59 0.46
CA VAL A 257 14.54 -7.52 1.27
C VAL A 257 13.29 -6.96 0.59
N VAL A 258 12.24 -6.71 1.37
CA VAL A 258 11.06 -5.95 0.94
C VAL A 258 10.95 -4.72 1.83
N ARG A 259 11.03 -3.50 1.28
CA ARG A 259 10.97 -2.29 2.10
C ARG A 259 10.13 -1.16 1.51
N SER A 260 9.53 -0.39 2.40
CA SER A 260 8.79 0.83 2.09
C SER A 260 9.01 1.87 3.19
N ASN A 261 10.26 2.34 3.34
CA ASN A 261 10.61 3.27 4.40
C ASN A 261 10.24 4.71 4.07
N GLY A 262 9.94 5.47 5.13
CA GLY A 262 9.87 6.92 5.07
C GLY A 262 11.26 7.53 4.89
N GLN A 263 11.29 8.70 4.25
CA GLN A 263 12.52 9.45 4.08
C GLN A 263 12.90 10.10 5.40
N ASN A 264 14.17 9.95 5.80
CA ASN A 264 14.76 10.79 6.84
C ASN A 264 14.60 12.27 6.49
N SER A 265 14.72 13.14 7.50
CA SER A 265 14.77 14.57 7.22
C SER A 265 15.88 14.85 6.19
N PRO A 266 15.59 15.49 5.03
CA PRO A 266 16.55 15.63 3.94
C PRO A 266 17.79 16.47 4.30
N ASP A 267 17.66 17.28 5.34
CA ASP A 267 18.60 18.33 5.70
C ASP A 267 19.18 18.10 7.11
N ASN A 268 20.51 17.98 7.21
CA ASN A 268 21.24 17.87 8.48
C ASN A 268 21.45 19.23 9.19
N TYR A 269 20.66 20.25 8.85
CA TYR A 269 20.78 21.60 9.39
C TYR A 269 19.92 21.77 10.63
N THR A 270 20.33 22.68 11.53
CA THR A 270 19.45 23.26 12.54
C THR A 270 18.17 23.73 11.85
N TYR A 271 16.98 23.43 12.39
CA TYR A 271 15.67 23.82 11.82
C TYR A 271 15.16 22.98 10.64
N ASN A 272 15.47 21.69 10.61
CA ASN A 272 15.08 20.78 9.54
C ASN A 272 13.57 20.44 9.52
N GLY A 273 13.03 20.09 8.36
CA GLY A 273 11.67 19.56 8.26
C GLY A 273 11.52 18.23 9.01
N GLY A 274 10.28 17.85 9.35
CA GLY A 274 10.01 16.54 9.92
C GLY A 274 10.28 15.42 8.92
N ALA A 275 10.52 14.20 9.40
CA ALA A 275 10.76 13.06 8.54
C ALA A 275 9.43 12.44 8.02
N GLY A 276 9.49 11.68 6.93
CA GLY A 276 8.32 11.01 6.36
C GLY A 276 8.01 9.68 7.03
N ALA A 277 6.76 9.24 6.99
CA ALA A 277 6.35 7.96 7.56
C ALA A 277 6.70 6.76 6.66
N GLY A 278 6.81 5.59 7.27
CA GLY A 278 6.85 4.31 6.54
C GLY A 278 5.57 4.08 5.74
N GLY A 279 5.64 3.25 4.70
CA GLY A 279 4.52 2.87 3.85
C GLY A 279 3.90 1.54 4.25
N SER A 280 3.35 0.82 3.26
CA SER A 280 2.70 -0.48 3.49
C SER A 280 3.32 -1.61 2.70
N ILE A 281 3.33 -2.79 3.31
CA ILE A 281 3.61 -4.07 2.65
C ILE A 281 2.41 -4.99 2.92
N TYR A 282 1.73 -5.38 1.85
CA TYR A 282 0.64 -6.37 1.88
C TYR A 282 0.98 -7.53 0.96
N ILE A 283 1.02 -8.74 1.51
CA ILE A 283 1.28 -9.97 0.76
C ILE A 283 0.18 -10.97 1.03
N SER A 284 -0.51 -11.41 -0.02
CA SER A 284 -1.47 -12.51 0.03
C SER A 284 -1.01 -13.60 -0.93
N ALA A 285 -0.80 -14.81 -0.43
CA ALA A 285 -0.30 -15.94 -1.23
C ALA A 285 -0.83 -17.28 -0.71
N SER A 286 -0.78 -18.32 -1.54
CA SER A 286 -1.09 -19.69 -1.09
C SER A 286 -0.02 -20.25 -0.13
N ALA A 287 1.21 -19.75 -0.21
CA ALA A 287 2.28 -19.99 0.74
C ALA A 287 3.24 -18.81 0.79
N ILE A 288 3.81 -18.54 1.98
CA ILE A 288 4.84 -17.52 2.17
C ILE A 288 6.06 -18.19 2.81
N ALA A 289 7.16 -18.22 2.08
CA ALA A 289 8.37 -18.95 2.41
C ALA A 289 9.61 -18.07 2.27
N GLY A 290 10.70 -18.49 2.91
CA GLY A 290 12.00 -17.84 2.82
C GLY A 290 12.90 -18.35 3.93
N THR A 291 14.05 -18.90 3.58
CA THR A 291 14.96 -19.58 4.51
C THR A 291 16.12 -18.71 4.95
N ASN A 292 16.30 -17.55 4.32
CA ASN A 292 17.33 -16.61 4.71
C ASN A 292 16.92 -15.88 6.01
N ALA A 293 17.48 -16.28 7.14
CA ALA A 293 17.19 -15.68 8.45
C ALA A 293 17.58 -14.20 8.56
N VAL A 294 18.46 -13.68 7.69
CA VAL A 294 18.81 -12.24 7.70
C VAL A 294 17.97 -11.41 6.71
N SER A 295 17.07 -12.05 5.96
CA SER A 295 16.06 -11.32 5.17
C SER A 295 15.14 -10.52 6.08
N TYR A 296 14.59 -9.42 5.57
CA TYR A 296 13.65 -8.62 6.35
C TYR A 296 12.62 -7.91 5.48
N MET A 297 11.46 -7.66 6.09
CA MET A 297 10.46 -6.73 5.58
C MET A 297 10.41 -5.49 6.47
N GLU A 298 10.51 -4.30 5.89
CA GLU A 298 10.72 -3.06 6.65
C GLU A 298 9.87 -1.89 6.14
N VAL A 299 9.17 -1.23 7.06
CA VAL A 299 8.32 -0.06 6.81
C VAL A 299 8.56 1.02 7.86
N ASN A 300 9.83 1.30 8.17
CA ASN A 300 10.17 2.26 9.21
C ASN A 300 9.86 3.69 8.80
N GLY A 301 9.52 4.52 9.78
CA GLY A 301 9.52 5.97 9.63
C GLY A 301 10.94 6.51 9.43
N GLY A 302 11.05 7.62 8.72
CA GLY A 302 12.30 8.34 8.59
C GLY A 302 12.70 8.99 9.91
N SER A 303 14.00 9.11 10.16
CA SER A 303 14.55 9.74 11.35
C SER A 303 15.07 11.16 11.08
N ASN A 304 15.21 11.93 12.14
CA ASN A 304 15.96 13.16 12.23
C ASN A 304 17.28 12.86 12.97
N ASN A 305 18.38 13.46 12.53
CA ASN A 305 19.71 13.25 13.15
C ASN A 305 20.22 14.50 13.87
N ASN A 306 19.35 15.49 14.09
CA ASN A 306 19.70 16.78 14.67
C ASN A 306 19.20 16.90 16.11
N THR A 307 20.02 17.43 17.00
CA THR A 307 19.71 17.68 18.41
C THR A 307 19.24 19.11 18.69
N GLY A 308 19.45 20.05 17.76
CA GLY A 308 19.07 21.47 17.89
C GLY A 308 17.90 21.84 16.99
N TYR A 309 16.77 22.23 17.60
CA TYR A 309 15.56 22.67 16.89
C TYR A 309 15.08 21.69 15.82
N TYR A 310 15.02 20.41 16.23
CA TYR A 310 14.77 19.26 15.40
C TYR A 310 13.37 19.23 14.78
N GLY A 311 13.27 18.62 13.60
CA GLY A 311 12.02 18.08 13.08
C GLY A 311 11.71 16.72 13.72
N GLY A 312 10.44 16.37 13.83
CA GLY A 312 10.01 15.10 14.42
C GLY A 312 10.26 13.90 13.49
N GLY A 313 10.53 12.73 14.08
CA GLY A 313 10.63 11.45 13.37
C GLY A 313 9.29 11.01 12.75
N GLY A 314 9.33 10.27 11.65
CA GLY A 314 8.13 9.77 10.98
C GLY A 314 7.52 8.56 11.69
N GLY A 315 6.21 8.35 11.55
CA GLY A 315 5.53 7.15 12.03
C GLY A 315 5.97 5.88 11.28
N GLY A 316 5.99 4.74 11.99
CA GLY A 316 6.26 3.43 11.39
C GLY A 316 5.02 2.87 10.69
N GLY A 317 5.21 2.31 9.49
CA GLY A 317 4.15 1.82 8.62
C GLY A 317 3.55 0.48 9.03
N ARG A 318 2.99 -0.25 8.05
CA ARG A 318 2.31 -1.54 8.31
C ARG A 318 2.74 -2.66 7.37
N ILE A 319 2.85 -3.86 7.94
CA ILE A 319 3.12 -5.11 7.22
C ILE A 319 1.99 -6.08 7.54
N ALA A 320 1.37 -6.67 6.51
CA ALA A 320 0.39 -7.72 6.66
C ALA A 320 0.66 -8.87 5.67
N LEU A 321 0.63 -10.09 6.20
CA LEU A 321 0.86 -11.32 5.45
C LEU A 321 -0.35 -12.24 5.60
N HIS A 322 -0.93 -12.65 4.49
CA HIS A 322 -2.07 -13.56 4.43
C HIS A 322 -1.70 -14.82 3.65
N CYS A 323 -1.76 -15.96 4.33
CA CYS A 323 -1.67 -17.28 3.71
C CYS A 323 -2.49 -18.29 4.52
N PRO A 324 -2.91 -19.41 3.92
CA PRO A 324 -3.55 -20.51 4.64
C PRO A 324 -2.75 -20.98 5.86
N ALA A 325 -3.47 -21.48 6.88
CA ALA A 325 -2.81 -22.06 8.05
C ALA A 325 -1.87 -23.20 7.64
N GLY A 326 -0.64 -23.18 8.17
CA GLY A 326 0.37 -24.21 7.88
C GLY A 326 1.20 -23.99 6.61
N THR A 327 0.98 -22.91 5.86
CA THR A 327 1.78 -22.60 4.65
C THR A 327 2.71 -21.39 4.81
N TYR A 328 2.90 -20.94 6.06
CA TYR A 328 3.86 -19.91 6.44
C TYR A 328 5.17 -20.55 6.94
N SER A 329 6.29 -20.22 6.29
CA SER A 329 7.63 -20.70 6.65
C SER A 329 8.74 -19.66 6.44
N TYR A 330 8.40 -18.37 6.42
CA TYR A 330 9.37 -17.28 6.34
C TYR A 330 10.15 -17.10 7.65
N SER A 331 11.49 -17.16 7.58
CA SER A 331 12.39 -17.10 8.74
C SER A 331 13.04 -15.74 9.00
N GLY A 332 12.71 -14.71 8.22
CA GLY A 332 13.26 -13.36 8.38
C GLY A 332 12.55 -12.53 9.45
N TYR A 333 12.91 -11.25 9.53
CA TYR A 333 12.37 -10.32 10.54
C TYR A 333 11.45 -9.26 9.94
N PHE A 334 10.55 -8.74 10.78
CA PHE A 334 9.65 -7.63 10.45
C PHE A 334 10.03 -6.38 11.23
N LYS A 335 10.03 -5.23 10.57
CA LYS A 335 10.36 -3.94 11.18
C LYS A 335 9.34 -2.88 10.75
N ALA A 336 8.78 -2.20 11.75
CA ALA A 336 7.81 -1.12 11.56
C ALA A 336 8.03 -0.04 12.64
N PHE A 337 9.29 0.34 12.84
CA PHE A 337 9.66 1.32 13.86
C PHE A 337 9.24 2.73 13.43
N GLY A 338 8.86 3.55 14.42
CA GLY A 338 8.89 5.00 14.23
C GLY A 338 10.33 5.48 14.04
N GLY A 339 10.47 6.66 13.43
CA GLY A 339 11.73 7.37 13.36
C GLY A 339 12.05 8.06 14.69
N SER A 340 13.34 8.28 14.92
CA SER A 340 13.85 9.12 16.02
C SER A 340 13.96 10.56 15.59
#